data_AF-A0A6L9JWJ7-F1
#
_entry.id   AF-A0A6L9JWJ7-F1
#
_cell.length_a   1.000
_cell.length_b   1.000
_cell.length_c   1.000
_cell.angle_alpha   90.00
_cell.angle_beta   90.00
_cell.angle_gamma   90.00
#
_symmetry.space_group_name_H-M   'P 1'
#
loop_
_entity.id
_entity.type
_entity.pdbx_description
1 polymer ?
#
loop_
_entity_poly.entity_id
_entity_poly.type
_entity_poly.pdbx_seq_one_letter_code
_entity_poly.pdbx_strand_id
1 'polypeptide(L)'
;MRKLILCSAMGSAMAFTLAGCKTELSTSVSVNQLLSEQVKTVTSDLLVEVSACGDYKDSRQSSKSLLDTQEKVPAIFANAEYVECFRKSMDSFAHFKVPVSVGNSSITGSTKGIHLYGNGADILVISVPKAIKEKINQIDSSMASKTKISINIKNDTGEVLKMTGLSAFLNDKEPMVISNFSLKVGSEIKLTLSNVSVASALDERFDFTPVLMAISE
;
A
#
# COMPACT_ATOMS: atom_id res chain seq x y z
N MET A 1 -25.26 -4.85 -61.10
CA MET A 1 -25.57 -4.35 -59.73
C MET A 1 -25.47 -5.51 -58.75
N ARG A 2 -24.42 -5.49 -57.91
CA ARG A 2 -24.15 -6.49 -56.85
C ARG A 2 -25.09 -6.26 -55.68
N LYS A 3 -25.78 -7.31 -55.21
CA LYS A 3 -26.34 -7.36 -53.86
C LYS A 3 -25.63 -8.48 -53.10
N LEU A 4 -24.61 -8.11 -52.32
CA LEU A 4 -24.15 -8.91 -51.21
C LEU A 4 -25.07 -8.60 -50.02
N ILE A 5 -25.78 -9.61 -49.53
CA ILE A 5 -26.33 -9.60 -48.18
C ILE A 5 -25.44 -10.56 -47.39
N LEU A 6 -24.50 -10.01 -46.62
CA LEU A 6 -23.93 -10.71 -45.47
C LEU A 6 -24.43 -9.97 -44.22
N CYS A 7 -25.42 -10.57 -43.57
CA CYS A 7 -25.67 -10.37 -42.16
C CYS A 7 -24.57 -11.10 -41.39
N SER A 8 -23.59 -10.36 -40.87
CA SER A 8 -22.77 -10.84 -39.76
C SER A 8 -23.02 -9.92 -38.57
N ALA A 9 -24.04 -10.28 -37.79
CA ALA A 9 -24.16 -9.84 -36.41
C ALA A 9 -23.01 -10.48 -35.62
N MET A 10 -21.93 -9.74 -35.42
CA MET A 10 -20.92 -10.06 -34.40
C MET A 10 -21.17 -9.12 -33.23
N GLY A 11 -22.08 -9.58 -32.37
CA GLY A 11 -22.33 -8.99 -31.07
C GLY A 11 -21.12 -9.15 -30.15
N SER A 12 -20.83 -8.05 -29.46
CA SER A 12 -20.23 -8.01 -28.12
C SER A 12 -18.95 -8.82 -27.89
N ALA A 13 -17.82 -8.21 -28.22
CA ALA A 13 -16.57 -8.46 -27.49
C ALA A 13 -16.34 -7.28 -26.52
N MET A 14 -17.15 -7.20 -25.46
CA MET A 14 -16.78 -6.43 -24.27
C MET A 14 -15.68 -7.23 -23.56
N ALA A 15 -14.44 -7.05 -24.02
CA ALA A 15 -13.26 -7.47 -23.27
C ALA A 15 -13.11 -6.54 -22.06
N PHE A 16 -13.98 -6.68 -21.06
CA PHE A 16 -13.71 -6.16 -19.73
C PHE A 16 -12.69 -7.08 -19.05
N THR A 17 -11.43 -6.98 -19.46
CA THR A 17 -10.33 -7.45 -18.61
C THR A 17 -10.06 -6.37 -17.56
N LEU A 18 -10.98 -6.16 -16.62
CA LEU A 18 -10.66 -5.51 -15.34
C LEU A 18 -9.90 -6.53 -14.48
N ALA A 19 -8.68 -6.85 -14.89
CA ALA A 19 -7.76 -7.64 -14.09
C ALA A 19 -7.05 -6.72 -13.07
N GLY A 20 -7.82 -6.19 -12.12
CA GLY A 20 -7.31 -5.43 -10.99
C GLY A 20 -7.47 -6.25 -9.72
N CYS A 21 -6.38 -6.65 -9.09
CA CYS A 21 -6.38 -6.90 -7.65
C CYS A 21 -5.80 -5.63 -7.04
N LYS A 22 -6.58 -4.52 -7.07
CA LYS A 22 -6.17 -3.29 -6.39
C LYS A 22 -5.88 -3.61 -4.94
N THR A 23 -4.79 -3.05 -4.44
CA THR A 23 -4.38 -3.26 -3.06
C THR A 23 -4.22 -1.89 -2.39
N GLU A 24 -4.83 -1.69 -1.23
CA GLU A 24 -4.67 -0.47 -0.44
C GLU A 24 -4.06 -0.82 0.91
N LEU A 25 -2.84 -0.34 1.18
CA LEU A 25 -2.20 -0.43 2.50
C LEU A 25 -2.28 0.94 3.18
N SER A 26 -2.80 0.97 4.41
CA SER A 26 -2.97 2.20 5.18
C SER A 26 -2.43 2.04 6.60
N THR A 27 -1.39 2.79 6.94
CA THR A 27 -0.76 2.77 8.26
C THR A 27 -0.86 4.13 8.92
N SER A 28 -0.99 4.17 10.26
CA SER A 28 -0.91 5.42 11.02
C SER A 28 0.25 5.35 12.00
N VAL A 29 1.10 6.37 11.98
CA VAL A 29 2.30 6.46 12.82
C VAL A 29 2.47 7.89 13.34
N SER A 30 3.33 8.03 14.35
CA SER A 30 3.78 9.31 14.88
C SER A 30 5.27 9.52 14.61
N VAL A 31 5.71 10.77 14.61
CA VAL A 31 7.12 11.09 14.37
C VAL A 31 8.01 10.50 15.46
N ASN A 32 7.62 10.57 16.74
CA ASN A 32 8.41 9.94 17.81
C ASN A 32 8.52 8.42 17.66
N GLN A 33 7.50 7.74 17.12
CA GLN A 33 7.60 6.31 16.81
C GLN A 33 8.62 6.05 15.70
N LEU A 34 8.61 6.85 14.63
CA LEU A 34 9.53 6.71 13.50
C LEU A 34 10.99 6.93 13.92
N LEU A 35 11.23 7.89 14.80
CA LEU A 35 12.56 8.26 15.30
C LEU A 35 12.99 7.49 16.55
N SER A 36 12.18 6.56 17.04
CA SER A 36 12.49 5.79 18.26
C SER A 36 13.64 4.81 18.02
N GLU A 37 14.52 4.62 19.00
CA GLU A 37 15.50 3.52 19.00
C GLU A 37 14.86 2.14 19.26
N GLN A 38 13.61 2.11 19.73
CA GLN A 38 12.88 0.88 19.96
C GLN A 38 12.02 0.53 18.76
N VAL A 39 12.01 -0.75 18.39
CA VAL A 39 11.05 -1.25 17.40
C VAL A 39 9.71 -1.50 18.07
N LYS A 40 8.65 -0.92 17.51
CA LYS A 40 7.27 -1.20 17.88
C LYS A 40 6.54 -1.81 16.69
N THR A 41 5.60 -2.70 16.96
CA THR A 41 4.66 -3.16 15.93
C THR A 41 3.40 -2.33 16.00
N VAL A 42 3.01 -1.77 14.86
CA VAL A 42 1.70 -1.14 14.66
C VAL A 42 0.87 -1.98 13.72
N THR A 43 -0.44 -1.89 13.85
CA THR A 43 -1.37 -2.58 12.95
C THR A 43 -1.71 -1.67 11.78
N SER A 44 -1.55 -2.20 10.57
CA SER A 44 -1.92 -1.53 9.32
C SER A 44 -3.14 -2.20 8.69
N ASP A 45 -3.93 -1.41 7.98
CA ASP A 45 -5.07 -1.88 7.21
C ASP A 45 -4.62 -2.25 5.79
N LEU A 46 -4.88 -3.49 5.38
CA LEU A 46 -4.65 -3.98 4.03
C LEU A 46 -5.99 -4.34 3.40
N LEU A 47 -6.37 -3.66 2.33
CA LEU A 47 -7.53 -3.96 1.51
C LEU A 47 -7.07 -4.59 0.21
N VAL A 48 -7.60 -5.75 -0.12
CA VAL A 48 -7.30 -6.47 -1.37
C VAL A 48 -8.59 -6.64 -2.15
N GLU A 49 -8.63 -6.13 -3.38
CA GLU A 49 -9.78 -6.26 -4.26
C GLU A 49 -10.00 -7.73 -4.63
N VAL A 50 -11.23 -8.19 -4.42
CA VAL A 50 -11.71 -9.52 -4.77
C VAL A 50 -12.89 -9.38 -5.72
N SER A 51 -13.14 -10.41 -6.53
CA SER A 51 -14.23 -10.35 -7.52
C SER A 51 -15.62 -10.25 -6.87
N ALA A 52 -15.79 -10.88 -5.70
CA ALA A 52 -17.00 -10.82 -4.88
C ALA A 52 -16.68 -11.35 -3.48
N CYS A 53 -17.50 -11.01 -2.49
CA CYS A 53 -17.41 -11.64 -1.17
C CYS A 53 -18.06 -13.04 -1.13
N GLY A 54 -19.20 -13.21 -1.81
CA GLY A 54 -19.93 -14.47 -1.89
C GLY A 54 -19.74 -15.19 -3.23
N ASP A 55 -19.94 -16.51 -3.23
CA ASP A 55 -19.97 -17.32 -4.44
C ASP A 55 -21.17 -16.97 -5.32
N TYR A 56 -20.99 -17.03 -6.65
CA TYR A 56 -22.05 -16.70 -7.60
C TYR A 56 -23.22 -17.70 -7.60
N LYS A 57 -22.94 -18.97 -7.29
CA LYS A 57 -23.95 -20.04 -7.23
C LYS A 57 -24.66 -20.09 -5.88
N ASP A 58 -23.95 -19.82 -4.79
CA ASP A 58 -24.51 -19.72 -3.43
C ASP A 58 -23.85 -18.58 -2.65
N SER A 59 -24.53 -17.43 -2.55
CA SER A 59 -23.99 -16.23 -1.90
C SER A 59 -23.73 -16.39 -0.39
N ARG A 60 -24.22 -17.47 0.22
CA ARG A 60 -23.91 -17.82 1.61
C ARG A 60 -22.52 -18.43 1.78
N GLN A 61 -21.91 -18.88 0.68
CA GLN A 61 -20.54 -19.39 0.66
C GLN A 61 -19.58 -18.30 0.21
N SER A 62 -18.34 -18.34 0.70
CA SER A 62 -17.28 -17.42 0.27
C SER A 62 -16.94 -17.63 -1.20
N SER A 63 -16.66 -16.54 -1.91
CA SER A 63 -16.18 -16.64 -3.29
C SER A 63 -14.79 -17.29 -3.37
N LYS A 64 -14.46 -17.87 -4.52
CA LYS A 64 -13.11 -18.40 -4.76
C LYS A 64 -12.03 -17.32 -4.62
N SER A 65 -12.27 -16.11 -5.11
CA SER A 65 -11.29 -15.02 -5.02
C SER A 65 -11.06 -14.56 -3.58
N LEU A 66 -12.09 -14.61 -2.73
CA LEU A 66 -11.95 -14.35 -1.30
C LEU A 66 -11.13 -15.43 -0.62
N LEU A 67 -11.42 -16.72 -0.87
CA LEU A 67 -10.67 -17.85 -0.30
C LEU A 67 -9.20 -17.81 -0.73
N ASP A 68 -8.92 -17.63 -2.01
CA ASP A 68 -7.55 -17.51 -2.55
C ASP A 68 -6.79 -16.34 -1.89
N THR A 69 -7.49 -15.23 -1.60
CA THR A 69 -6.89 -14.06 -0.94
C THR A 69 -6.62 -14.32 0.54
N GLN A 70 -7.55 -14.98 1.25
CA GLN A 70 -7.38 -15.39 2.64
C GLN A 70 -6.22 -16.37 2.84
N GLU A 71 -5.86 -17.16 1.82
CA GLU A 71 -4.67 -18.01 1.84
C GLU A 71 -3.38 -17.22 1.51
N LYS A 72 -3.41 -16.41 0.45
CA LYS A 72 -2.21 -15.71 -0.05
C LYS A 72 -1.72 -14.61 0.88
N VAL A 73 -2.63 -13.81 1.47
CA VAL A 73 -2.23 -12.64 2.28
C VAL A 73 -1.40 -13.05 3.50
N PRO A 74 -1.81 -14.04 4.34
CA PRO A 74 -0.98 -14.53 5.44
C PRO A 74 0.32 -15.20 4.99
N ALA A 75 0.37 -15.75 3.78
CA ALA A 75 1.60 -16.32 3.22
C ALA A 75 2.64 -15.24 2.85
N ILE A 76 2.21 -14.03 2.49
CA ILE A 76 3.07 -12.87 2.24
C ILE A 76 3.41 -12.17 3.56
N PHE A 77 2.38 -11.82 4.32
CA PHE A 77 2.48 -11.05 5.55
C PHE A 77 2.19 -11.96 6.75
N ALA A 78 3.25 -12.42 7.42
CA ALA A 78 3.10 -13.26 8.60
C ALA A 78 2.23 -12.56 9.65
N ASN A 79 1.33 -13.31 10.27
CA ASN A 79 0.34 -12.83 11.25
C ASN A 79 -0.67 -11.81 10.68
N ALA A 80 -0.92 -11.80 9.37
CA ALA A 80 -2.06 -11.09 8.83
C ALA A 80 -3.38 -11.72 9.35
N GLU A 81 -4.28 -10.88 9.84
CA GLU A 81 -5.59 -11.28 10.35
C GLU A 81 -6.67 -10.83 9.37
N TYR A 82 -7.50 -11.76 8.90
CA TYR A 82 -8.67 -11.43 8.11
C TYR A 82 -9.75 -10.82 9.00
N VAL A 83 -10.27 -9.66 8.61
CA VAL A 83 -11.30 -8.92 9.37
C VAL A 83 -12.67 -9.20 8.77
N GLU A 84 -12.87 -8.82 7.51
CA GLU A 84 -14.15 -8.93 6.82
C GLU A 84 -13.98 -8.87 5.30
N CYS A 85 -15.06 -9.11 4.58
CA CYS A 85 -15.16 -8.77 3.16
C CYS A 85 -16.37 -7.87 2.97
N PHE A 86 -16.17 -6.75 2.31
CA PHE A 86 -17.20 -5.75 2.12
C PHE A 86 -17.16 -5.18 0.70
N ARG A 87 -18.24 -4.49 0.32
CA ARG A 87 -18.33 -3.80 -0.97
C ARG A 87 -18.18 -2.31 -0.77
N LYS A 88 -17.32 -1.67 -1.57
CA LYS A 88 -17.15 -0.22 -1.63
C LYS A 88 -17.35 0.21 -3.07
N SER A 89 -18.46 0.91 -3.32
CA SER A 89 -18.91 1.25 -4.68
C SER A 89 -19.15 -0.01 -5.54
N MET A 90 -18.40 -0.19 -6.63
CA MET A 90 -18.54 -1.35 -7.53
C MET A 90 -17.59 -2.51 -7.17
N ASP A 91 -16.60 -2.25 -6.33
CA ASP A 91 -15.52 -3.18 -6.02
C ASP A 91 -15.79 -3.88 -4.68
N SER A 92 -15.36 -5.13 -4.57
CA SER A 92 -15.39 -5.87 -3.30
C SER A 92 -13.97 -5.96 -2.75
N PHE A 93 -13.81 -5.80 -1.44
CA PHE A 93 -12.51 -5.82 -0.78
C PHE A 93 -12.52 -6.84 0.35
N ALA A 94 -11.48 -7.66 0.39
CA ALA A 94 -11.11 -8.42 1.57
C ALA A 94 -10.22 -7.53 2.45
N HIS A 95 -10.62 -7.35 3.70
CA HIS A 95 -9.92 -6.53 4.68
C HIS A 95 -9.07 -7.39 5.59
N PHE A 96 -7.81 -7.02 5.72
CA PHE A 96 -6.86 -7.62 6.63
C PHE A 96 -6.23 -6.56 7.54
N LYS A 97 -5.90 -6.98 8.75
CA LYS A 97 -4.91 -6.29 9.59
C LYS A 97 -3.55 -6.93 9.37
N VAL A 98 -2.54 -6.13 9.07
CA VAL A 98 -1.16 -6.61 8.87
C VAL A 98 -0.20 -5.90 9.83
N PRO A 99 0.78 -6.62 10.42
CA PRO A 99 1.76 -6.00 11.30
C PRO A 99 2.80 -5.21 10.49
N VAL A 100 3.05 -3.97 10.91
CA VAL A 100 4.11 -3.11 10.38
C VAL A 100 5.04 -2.75 11.53
N SER A 101 6.34 -2.92 11.33
CA SER A 101 7.35 -2.52 12.31
C SER A 101 7.67 -1.04 12.15
N VAL A 102 7.88 -0.33 13.25
CA VAL A 102 8.14 1.11 13.26
C VAL A 102 9.26 1.44 14.25
N GLY A 103 10.17 2.35 13.86
CA GLY A 103 11.29 2.81 14.69
C GLY A 103 12.62 2.20 14.25
N ASN A 104 13.61 2.17 15.14
CA ASN A 104 15.00 1.72 14.96
C ASN A 104 15.49 1.56 13.50
N SER A 105 16.25 2.55 13.03
CA SER A 105 16.87 2.56 11.69
C SER A 105 17.96 1.52 11.48
N SER A 106 18.46 0.86 12.52
CA SER A 106 19.54 -0.13 12.44
C SER A 106 19.04 -1.54 12.09
N ILE A 107 17.72 -1.75 12.00
CA ILE A 107 17.08 -3.07 11.81
C ILE A 107 16.67 -3.30 10.34
N THR A 108 17.13 -2.44 9.42
CA THR A 108 16.84 -2.50 7.98
C THR A 108 16.99 -3.90 7.39
N GLY A 109 15.97 -4.35 6.67
CA GLY A 109 15.98 -5.64 5.97
C GLY A 109 15.87 -6.90 6.85
N SER A 110 15.92 -6.79 8.18
CA SER A 110 15.83 -7.95 9.11
C SER A 110 14.45 -8.17 9.72
N THR A 111 13.50 -7.27 9.47
CA THR A 111 12.12 -7.41 9.95
C THR A 111 11.39 -8.51 9.18
N LYS A 112 10.48 -9.22 9.87
CA LYS A 112 9.60 -10.23 9.23
C LYS A 112 8.49 -9.63 8.35
N GLY A 113 8.48 -8.30 8.18
CA GLY A 113 7.38 -7.51 7.61
C GLY A 113 7.86 -6.15 7.13
N ILE A 114 6.94 -5.32 6.64
CA ILE A 114 7.20 -3.92 6.28
C ILE A 114 7.72 -3.16 7.51
N HIS A 115 8.74 -2.33 7.31
CA HIS A 115 9.36 -1.53 8.36
C HIS A 115 9.36 -0.05 7.98
N LEU A 116 8.94 0.82 8.91
CA LEU A 116 8.90 2.27 8.76
C LEU A 116 9.82 2.91 9.79
N TYR A 117 10.76 3.75 9.37
CA TYR A 117 11.71 4.35 10.31
C TYR A 117 12.22 5.70 9.84
N GLY A 118 12.76 6.49 10.75
CA GLY A 118 13.59 7.64 10.44
C GLY A 118 15.01 7.44 10.96
N ASN A 119 15.99 8.15 10.38
CA ASN A 119 17.41 8.05 10.70
C ASN A 119 18.06 9.43 10.98
N GLY A 120 17.24 10.43 11.30
CA GLY A 120 17.66 11.82 11.53
C GLY A 120 17.68 12.66 10.26
N ALA A 121 18.33 12.18 9.19
CA ALA A 121 18.28 12.82 7.88
C ALA A 121 16.93 12.57 7.19
N ASP A 122 16.39 11.36 7.34
CA ASP A 122 15.08 10.94 6.91
C ASP A 122 14.13 10.87 8.11
N ILE A 123 12.94 11.44 7.97
CA ILE A 123 11.85 11.32 8.94
C ILE A 123 11.01 10.06 8.67
N LEU A 124 10.86 9.70 7.40
CA LEU A 124 10.15 8.49 6.99
C LEU A 124 10.86 7.80 5.84
N VAL A 125 11.28 6.57 6.10
CA VAL A 125 11.80 5.59 5.17
C VAL A 125 10.95 4.33 5.26
N ILE A 126 10.63 3.74 4.11
CA ILE A 126 9.96 2.45 4.02
C ILE A 126 10.98 1.40 3.63
N SER A 127 11.06 0.30 4.37
CA SER A 127 11.81 -0.89 3.98
C SER A 127 10.87 -2.08 3.89
N VAL A 128 10.96 -2.80 2.77
CA VAL A 128 10.22 -4.05 2.55
C VAL A 128 11.25 -5.16 2.35
N PRO A 129 11.23 -6.24 3.16
CA PRO A 129 12.15 -7.35 3.02
C PRO A 129 12.09 -8.00 1.63
N LYS A 130 13.24 -8.41 1.10
CA LYS A 130 13.35 -9.04 -0.23
C LYS A 130 12.40 -10.23 -0.40
N ALA A 131 12.28 -11.08 0.61
CA ALA A 131 11.38 -12.24 0.59
C ALA A 131 9.89 -11.85 0.42
N ILE A 132 9.47 -10.68 0.92
CA ILE A 132 8.10 -10.18 0.73
C ILE A 132 7.93 -9.67 -0.71
N LYS A 133 8.91 -8.91 -1.21
CA LYS A 133 8.91 -8.42 -2.59
C LYS A 133 8.84 -9.55 -3.61
N GLU A 134 9.67 -10.58 -3.43
CA GLU A 134 9.69 -11.78 -4.28
C GLU A 134 8.32 -12.47 -4.30
N LYS A 135 7.70 -12.68 -3.14
CA LYS A 135 6.35 -13.28 -3.05
C LYS A 135 5.29 -12.42 -3.75
N ILE A 136 5.34 -11.10 -3.58
CA ILE A 136 4.42 -10.18 -4.24
C ILE A 136 4.61 -10.25 -5.77
N ASN A 137 5.85 -10.21 -6.25
CA ASN A 137 6.19 -10.26 -7.67
C ASN A 137 5.82 -11.60 -8.33
N GLN A 138 5.91 -12.71 -7.58
CA GLN A 138 5.46 -14.03 -8.05
C GLN A 138 3.94 -14.10 -8.21
N ILE A 139 3.18 -13.35 -7.43
CA ILE A 139 1.71 -13.29 -7.51
C ILE A 139 1.27 -12.40 -8.67
N ASP A 140 1.82 -11.19 -8.75
CA ASP A 140 1.55 -10.24 -9.83
C ASP A 140 2.73 -9.27 -9.97
N SER A 141 3.49 -9.40 -11.06
CA SER A 141 4.63 -8.49 -11.35
C SER A 141 4.20 -7.04 -11.62
N SER A 142 2.91 -6.79 -11.86
CA SER A 142 2.34 -5.45 -12.02
C SER A 142 1.80 -4.85 -10.71
N MET A 143 1.98 -5.52 -9.56
CA MET A 143 1.39 -5.13 -8.28
C MET A 143 1.71 -3.69 -7.86
N ALA A 144 2.92 -3.20 -8.16
CA ALA A 144 3.30 -1.82 -7.87
C ALA A 144 2.34 -0.79 -8.50
N SER A 145 1.86 -1.04 -9.72
CA SER A 145 0.91 -0.15 -10.41
C SER A 145 -0.51 -0.20 -9.85
N LYS A 146 -0.84 -1.27 -9.10
CA LYS A 146 -2.17 -1.55 -8.54
C LYS A 146 -2.25 -1.31 -7.04
N THR A 147 -1.12 -0.99 -6.41
CA THR A 147 -1.00 -0.80 -4.98
C THR A 147 -1.01 0.68 -4.63
N LYS A 148 -1.89 1.06 -3.71
CA LYS A 148 -1.90 2.35 -3.04
C LYS A 148 -1.34 2.16 -1.64
N ILE A 149 -0.29 2.91 -1.30
CA ILE A 149 0.25 2.95 0.07
C ILE A 149 -0.04 4.34 0.63
N SER A 150 -0.77 4.39 1.74
CA SER A 150 -1.05 5.61 2.49
C SER A 150 -0.50 5.51 3.91
N ILE A 151 0.13 6.57 4.38
CA ILE A 151 0.71 6.67 5.72
C ILE A 151 0.20 7.96 6.35
N ASN A 152 -0.59 7.85 7.41
CA ASN A 152 -0.94 8.98 8.26
C ASN A 152 0.19 9.22 9.25
N ILE A 153 0.64 10.46 9.37
CA ILE A 153 1.76 10.87 10.20
C ILE A 153 1.30 11.99 11.11
N LYS A 154 1.34 11.72 12.41
CA LYS A 154 1.12 12.73 13.44
C LYS A 154 2.45 13.32 13.90
N ASN A 155 2.57 14.64 13.86
CA ASN A 155 3.64 15.31 14.58
C ASN A 155 3.28 15.39 16.06
N ASP A 156 3.81 14.45 16.83
CA ASP A 156 3.75 14.39 18.28
C ASP A 156 5.07 14.85 18.92
N THR A 157 5.95 15.49 18.16
CA THR A 157 7.12 16.17 18.71
C THR A 157 6.71 17.50 19.35
N GLY A 158 7.62 18.10 20.12
CA GLY A 158 7.40 19.41 20.73
C GLY A 158 7.64 20.59 19.79
N GLU A 159 7.96 20.36 18.52
CA GLU A 159 8.43 21.39 17.59
C GLU A 159 7.83 21.29 16.19
N VAL A 160 7.89 22.40 15.45
CA VAL A 160 7.47 22.42 14.05
C VAL A 160 8.57 21.79 13.20
N LEU A 161 8.23 20.74 12.47
CA LEU A 161 9.18 20.02 11.62
C LEU A 161 9.16 20.60 10.21
N LYS A 162 10.33 20.99 9.69
CA LYS A 162 10.53 21.34 8.28
C LYS A 162 11.00 20.10 7.53
N MET A 163 10.28 19.74 6.48
CA MET A 163 10.51 18.48 5.79
C MET A 163 10.40 18.64 4.28
N THR A 164 11.08 17.75 3.57
CA THR A 164 10.95 17.56 2.12
C THR A 164 10.20 16.26 1.87
N GLY A 165 9.04 16.36 1.23
CA GLY A 165 8.30 15.22 0.72
C GLY A 165 8.84 14.76 -0.64
N LEU A 166 8.99 13.46 -0.79
CA LEU A 166 9.49 12.82 -2.02
C LEU A 166 8.41 11.96 -2.67
N SER A 167 8.08 12.29 -3.92
CA SER A 167 7.26 11.46 -4.81
C SER A 167 6.01 10.86 -4.14
N ALA A 168 5.17 11.74 -3.57
CA ALA A 168 3.96 11.39 -2.84
C ALA A 168 2.88 12.46 -3.04
N PHE A 169 1.66 12.18 -2.58
CA PHE A 169 0.56 13.12 -2.52
C PHE A 169 0.28 13.47 -1.06
N LEU A 170 0.32 14.75 -0.72
CA LEU A 170 -0.07 15.25 0.57
C LEU A 170 -1.60 15.39 0.63
N ASN A 171 -2.20 14.80 1.66
CA ASN A 171 -3.64 14.78 1.94
C ASN A 171 -4.49 14.37 0.73
N ASP A 172 -4.01 13.38 -0.04
CA ASP A 172 -4.61 12.85 -1.28
C ASP A 172 -4.85 13.89 -2.40
N LYS A 173 -4.31 15.11 -2.29
CA LYS A 173 -4.63 16.23 -3.19
C LYS A 173 -3.40 16.88 -3.80
N GLU A 174 -2.40 17.16 -2.99
CA GLU A 174 -1.26 17.98 -3.39
C GLU A 174 -0.11 17.08 -3.85
N PRO A 175 0.22 17.03 -5.15
CA PRO A 175 1.35 16.24 -5.61
C PRO A 175 2.67 16.86 -5.14
N MET A 176 3.51 16.04 -4.53
CA MET A 176 4.87 16.36 -4.12
C MET A 176 5.84 15.53 -4.97
N VAL A 177 6.46 16.17 -5.96
CA VAL A 177 7.59 15.54 -6.68
C VAL A 177 8.82 15.59 -5.78
N ILE A 178 9.24 16.81 -5.46
CA ILE A 178 10.14 17.18 -4.37
C ILE A 178 9.57 18.47 -3.82
N SER A 179 9.07 18.49 -2.59
CA SER A 179 8.37 19.66 -2.06
C SER A 179 8.63 19.87 -0.59
N ASN A 180 8.99 21.10 -0.24
CA ASN A 180 9.24 21.50 1.14
C ASN A 180 7.94 21.94 1.79
N PHE A 181 7.71 21.49 3.02
CA PHE A 181 6.56 21.92 3.82
C PHE A 181 6.89 21.84 5.31
N SER A 182 5.99 22.36 6.15
CA SER A 182 6.14 22.30 7.60
C SER A 182 4.98 21.56 8.23
N LEU A 183 5.29 20.68 9.17
CA LEU A 183 4.32 19.94 9.94
C LEU A 183 4.23 20.53 11.35
N LYS A 184 3.10 21.15 11.66
CA LYS A 184 2.87 21.83 12.95
C LYS A 184 2.75 20.82 14.09
N VAL A 185 3.12 21.25 15.30
CA VAL A 185 2.95 20.45 16.53
C VAL A 185 1.49 20.00 16.67
N GLY A 186 1.29 18.72 16.95
CA GLY A 186 -0.02 18.10 17.13
C GLY A 186 -0.83 17.89 15.85
N SER A 187 -0.35 18.36 14.69
CA SER A 187 -1.05 18.16 13.41
C SER A 187 -0.80 16.77 12.83
N GLU A 188 -1.74 16.34 12.00
CA GLU A 188 -1.68 15.07 11.28
C GLU A 188 -1.79 15.33 9.78
N ILE A 189 -0.98 14.61 9.01
CA ILE A 189 -1.02 14.61 7.55
C ILE A 189 -1.19 13.19 7.05
N LYS A 190 -1.76 13.07 5.85
CA LYS A 190 -1.77 11.82 5.10
C LYS A 190 -0.82 11.92 3.92
N LEU A 191 0.12 10.99 3.82
CA LEU A 191 0.94 10.81 2.64
C LEU A 191 0.45 9.61 1.86
N THR A 192 0.12 9.80 0.60
CA THR A 192 -0.16 8.71 -0.34
C THR A 192 1.01 8.60 -1.29
N LEU A 193 1.72 7.49 -1.28
CA LEU A 193 2.87 7.29 -2.17
C LEU A 193 2.43 7.36 -3.65
N SER A 194 3.28 7.94 -4.49
CA SER A 194 3.12 7.83 -5.94
C SER A 194 3.36 6.38 -6.39
N ASN A 195 2.92 6.05 -7.60
CA ASN A 195 3.25 4.78 -8.24
C ASN A 195 4.77 4.55 -8.37
N VAL A 196 5.58 5.61 -8.53
CA VAL A 196 7.04 5.51 -8.57
C VAL A 196 7.61 5.10 -7.21
N SER A 197 7.11 5.70 -6.12
CA SER A 197 7.54 5.36 -4.77
C SER A 197 7.10 3.96 -4.37
N VAL A 198 5.89 3.55 -4.74
CA VAL A 198 5.42 2.17 -4.54
C VAL A 198 6.28 1.19 -5.34
N ALA A 199 6.59 1.50 -6.60
CA ALA A 199 7.48 0.67 -7.41
C ALA A 199 8.87 0.54 -6.78
N SER A 200 9.47 1.64 -6.30
CA SER A 200 10.75 1.61 -5.59
C SER A 200 10.67 0.73 -4.34
N ALA A 201 9.60 0.84 -3.54
CA ALA A 201 9.44 0.08 -2.31
C ALA A 201 9.26 -1.43 -2.54
N LEU A 202 8.74 -1.84 -3.70
CA LEU A 202 8.51 -3.24 -4.05
C LEU A 202 9.59 -3.85 -4.96
N ASP A 203 10.51 -3.04 -5.48
CA ASP A 203 11.60 -3.49 -6.33
C ASP A 203 12.74 -4.08 -5.49
N GLU A 204 13.22 -5.25 -5.92
CA GLU A 204 14.24 -6.03 -5.21
C GLU A 204 15.63 -5.36 -5.21
N ARG A 205 15.83 -4.36 -6.07
CA ARG A 205 17.10 -3.61 -6.17
C ARG A 205 17.28 -2.56 -5.08
N PHE A 206 16.20 -2.15 -4.40
CA PHE A 206 16.25 -1.08 -3.40
C PHE A 206 15.88 -1.61 -2.02
N ASP A 207 16.78 -1.52 -1.03
CA ASP A 207 16.47 -2.00 0.33
C ASP A 207 15.50 -1.08 1.09
N PHE A 208 15.41 0.18 0.65
CA PHE A 208 14.58 1.20 1.26
C PHE A 208 14.12 2.27 0.26
N THR A 209 13.04 2.97 0.61
CA THR A 209 12.46 4.09 -0.14
C THR A 209 12.24 5.26 0.80
N PRO A 210 13.00 6.36 0.69
CA PRO A 210 12.77 7.57 1.48
C PRO A 210 11.50 8.28 0.99
N VAL A 211 10.68 8.76 1.93
CA VAL A 211 9.40 9.42 1.64
C VAL A 211 9.38 10.83 2.24
N LEU A 212 9.92 11.00 3.45
CA LEU A 212 10.11 12.30 4.08
C LEU A 212 11.54 12.47 4.55
N MET A 213 12.16 13.58 4.17
CA MET A 213 13.47 14.01 4.66
C MET A 213 13.33 15.20 5.60
N ALA A 214 14.16 15.27 6.62
CA ALA A 214 14.32 16.48 7.43
C ALA A 214 15.06 17.53 6.59
N ILE A 215 14.64 18.79 6.69
CA ILE A 215 15.42 19.91 6.15
C ILE A 215 16.35 20.35 7.27
N SER A 216 17.66 20.09 7.11
CA SER A 216 18.67 20.69 7.99
C SER A 216 18.71 22.20 7.76
N GLU A 217 18.61 22.96 8.85
CA GLU A 217 18.89 24.41 8.84
C GLU A 217 20.38 24.70 8.61
#